data_AF-A0A3C1G1Y8-F1
#
_entry.id   AF-A0A3C1G1Y8-F1
#
_cell.length_a   1.000
_cell.length_b   1.000
_cell.length_c   1.000
_cell.angle_alpha   90.00
_cell.angle_beta   90.00
_cell.angle_gamma   90.00
#
_symmetry.space_group_name_H-M   'P 1'
#
loop_
_entity.id
_entity.type
_entity.pdbx_description
1 polymer ?
#
loop_
_entity_poly.entity_id
_entity_poly.type
_entity_poly.pdbx_seq_one_letter_code
_entity_poly.pdbx_strand_id
1 'polypeptide(L)'
;MRVFKTKPFTRFARKEGINDAKLVEAVLEMEKGLDVVDMGGGLFKKRVARPGGGKRGGYRTAIAYREGMRSVFLHGFPKNDKANLTDEELAQLKKFAKLYL
;
A
#
# COMPACT_ATOMS: atom_id res chain seq x y z
N MET A 1 -10.49 -3.14 -11.89
CA MET A 1 -9.53 -3.91 -11.06
C MET A 1 -10.09 -4.14 -9.65
N ARG A 2 -9.76 -5.28 -9.01
CA ARG A 2 -10.23 -5.61 -7.64
C ARG A 2 -9.24 -5.11 -6.59
N VAL A 3 -9.75 -4.47 -5.53
CA VAL A 3 -8.94 -3.92 -4.43
C VAL A 3 -9.24 -4.66 -3.13
N PHE A 4 -8.20 -5.12 -2.46
CA PHE A 4 -8.30 -5.89 -1.23
C PHE A 4 -7.42 -5.30 -0.12
N LYS A 5 -7.78 -5.62 1.13
CA LYS A 5 -6.97 -5.31 2.31
C LYS A 5 -6.73 -6.60 3.09
N THR A 6 -5.51 -6.79 3.57
CA THR A 6 -5.26 -7.84 4.57
C THR A 6 -5.87 -7.46 5.92
N LYS A 7 -6.05 -8.43 6.83
CA LYS A 7 -6.52 -8.15 8.20
C LYS A 7 -5.62 -7.14 8.94
N PRO A 8 -4.27 -7.27 8.91
CA PRO A 8 -3.37 -6.28 9.51
C PRO A 8 -3.55 -4.89 8.91
N PHE A 9 -3.63 -4.78 7.58
CA PHE A 9 -3.82 -3.50 6.93
C PHE A 9 -5.18 -2.87 7.26
N THR A 10 -6.23 -3.68 7.39
CA THR A 10 -7.56 -3.20 7.79
C THR A 10 -7.52 -2.56 9.18
N ARG A 11 -6.78 -3.14 10.13
CA ARG A 11 -6.58 -2.55 11.46
C ARG A 11 -5.82 -1.23 11.37
N PHE A 12 -4.77 -1.18 10.55
CA PHE A 12 -4.01 0.06 10.30
C PHE A 12 -4.91 1.15 9.70
N ALA A 13 -5.61 0.85 8.61
CA ALA A 13 -6.50 1.80 7.95
C ALA A 13 -7.56 2.35 8.90
N ARG A 14 -8.15 1.49 9.75
CA ARG A 14 -9.12 1.92 10.77
C ARG A 14 -8.48 2.82 11.81
N LYS A 15 -7.30 2.47 12.33
CA LYS A 15 -6.57 3.27 13.34
C LYS A 15 -6.25 4.67 12.80
N GLU A 16 -5.87 4.74 11.53
CA GLU A 16 -5.46 5.96 10.85
C GLU A 16 -6.62 6.71 10.15
N GLY A 17 -7.86 6.21 10.29
CA GLY A 17 -9.05 6.80 9.68
C GLY A 17 -9.08 6.76 8.15
N ILE A 18 -8.26 5.94 7.50
CA ILE A 18 -8.17 5.86 6.05
C ILE A 18 -9.45 5.23 5.48
N ASN A 19 -10.22 6.03 4.75
CA ASN A 19 -11.43 5.56 4.06
C ASN A 19 -11.07 4.73 2.82
N ASP A 20 -11.89 3.74 2.51
CA ASP A 20 -11.76 2.86 1.34
C ASP A 20 -11.75 3.64 0.02
N ALA A 21 -12.47 4.76 -0.06
CA ALA A 21 -12.40 5.66 -1.21
C ALA A 21 -10.96 6.14 -1.49
N LYS A 22 -10.16 6.41 -0.46
CA LYS A 22 -8.75 6.83 -0.60
C LYS A 22 -7.84 5.68 -1.02
N LEU A 23 -8.17 4.45 -0.63
CA LEU A 23 -7.44 3.27 -1.07
C LEU A 23 -7.72 2.98 -2.55
N VAL A 24 -8.97 3.09 -2.98
CA VAL A 24 -9.35 2.96 -4.39
C VAL A 24 -8.69 4.06 -5.22
N GLU A 25 -8.74 5.32 -4.78
CA GLU A 25 -8.07 6.44 -5.44
C GLU A 25 -6.55 6.18 -5.60
N ALA A 26 -5.89 5.73 -4.54
CA ALA A 26 -4.46 5.41 -4.60
C ALA A 26 -4.16 4.30 -5.63
N VAL A 27 -5.04 3.32 -5.77
CA VAL A 27 -4.87 2.24 -6.72
C VAL A 27 -5.14 2.67 -8.16
N LEU A 28 -6.14 3.53 -8.40
CA LEU A 28 -6.38 4.14 -9.72
C LEU A 28 -5.21 5.01 -10.17
N GLU A 29 -4.53 5.67 -9.24
CA GLU A 29 -3.30 6.39 -9.54
C GLU A 29 -2.13 5.46 -9.88
N MET A 30 -2.05 4.28 -9.24
CA MET A 30 -1.04 3.27 -9.58
C MET A 30 -1.25 2.73 -11.00
N GLU A 31 -2.49 2.52 -11.44
CA GLU A 31 -2.79 2.16 -12.85
C GLU A 31 -2.29 3.22 -13.85
N LYS A 32 -2.17 4.47 -13.41
CA LYS A 32 -1.64 5.58 -14.21
C LYS A 32 -0.12 5.78 -14.03
N GLY A 33 0.54 4.91 -13.28
CA GLY A 33 1.98 5.04 -12.97
C GLY A 33 2.33 6.21 -12.03
N LEU A 34 1.36 6.78 -11.33
CA LEU A 34 1.57 8.00 -10.53
C LEU A 34 2.00 7.66 -9.10
N ASP A 35 3.05 8.33 -8.61
CA ASP A 35 3.52 8.32 -7.20
C ASP A 35 3.64 6.89 -6.64
N VAL A 36 4.11 5.96 -7.48
CA VAL A 36 4.30 4.54 -7.19
C VAL A 36 5.78 4.20 -7.33
N VAL A 37 6.28 3.33 -6.47
CA VAL A 37 7.67 2.83 -6.51
C VAL A 37 7.63 1.31 -6.50
N ASP A 38 8.19 0.68 -7.52
CA ASP A 38 8.36 -0.77 -7.56
C ASP A 38 9.45 -1.19 -6.56
N MET A 39 9.12 -2.13 -5.68
CA MET A 39 10.05 -2.73 -4.72
C MET A 39 10.50 -4.13 -5.17
N GLY A 40 9.99 -4.63 -6.30
CA GLY A 40 10.26 -5.92 -6.92
C GLY A 40 9.31 -7.03 -6.44
N GLY A 41 9.13 -8.07 -7.26
CA GLY A 41 8.34 -9.25 -6.90
C GLY A 41 6.83 -9.00 -6.81
N GLY A 42 6.32 -8.00 -7.54
CA GLY A 42 4.92 -7.58 -7.51
C GLY A 42 4.55 -6.73 -6.29
N LEU A 43 5.54 -6.30 -5.51
CA LEU A 43 5.37 -5.42 -4.36
C LEU A 43 5.68 -3.97 -4.74
N PHE A 44 4.75 -3.07 -4.46
CA PHE A 44 4.88 -1.65 -4.74
C PHE A 44 4.69 -0.83 -3.47
N LYS A 45 5.35 0.32 -3.44
CA LYS A 45 5.18 1.34 -2.42
C LYS A 45 4.39 2.50 -2.99
N LYS A 46 3.34 2.90 -2.28
CA LYS A 46 2.44 3.98 -2.69
C LYS A 46 2.14 4.88 -1.49
N ARG A 47 1.89 6.16 -1.76
CA ARG A 47 1.36 7.09 -0.75
C ARG A 47 -0.17 7.14 -0.83
N VAL A 48 -0.82 7.05 0.33
CA VAL A 48 -2.27 7.23 0.48
C VAL A 48 -2.51 8.54 1.23
N ALA A 49 -3.41 9.37 0.70
CA ALA A 49 -3.77 10.64 1.32
C ALA A 49 -4.47 10.42 2.68
N ARG A 50 -4.23 11.34 3.61
CA ARG A 50 -4.85 11.29 4.94
C ARG A 50 -6.29 11.84 4.90
N PRO A 51 -7.14 11.49 5.88
CA PRO A 51 -8.41 12.17 6.09
C PRO A 51 -8.18 13.67 6.35
N GLY A 52 -8.96 14.53 5.71
CA GLY A 52 -8.91 15.99 5.93
C GLY A 52 -7.55 16.65 5.60
N GLY A 53 -6.72 16.04 4.73
CA GLY A 53 -5.48 16.66 4.28
C GLY A 53 -4.95 16.08 2.97
N GLY A 54 -3.96 16.76 2.38
CA GLY A 54 -3.33 16.34 1.13
C GLY A 54 -2.35 15.17 1.29
N LYS A 55 -1.72 14.79 0.18
CA LYS A 55 -0.69 13.72 0.14
C LYS A 55 0.58 14.06 0.91
N ARG A 56 0.87 15.36 1.11
CA ARG A 56 1.99 15.84 1.93
C ARG A 56 1.72 15.46 3.40
N GLY A 57 2.38 14.40 3.86
CA GLY A 57 2.18 13.82 5.20
C GLY A 57 1.21 12.65 5.25
N GLY A 58 0.82 12.07 4.11
CA GLY A 58 0.02 10.85 4.03
C GLY A 58 0.79 9.58 4.41
N TYR A 59 0.08 8.46 4.41
CA TYR A 59 0.61 7.15 4.81
C TYR A 59 1.37 6.50 3.66
N ARG A 60 2.48 5.83 3.96
CA ARG A 60 3.15 4.97 2.98
C ARG A 60 2.56 3.58 3.11
N THR A 61 2.29 2.91 2.02
CA THR A 61 1.68 1.58 2.02
C THR A 61 2.45 0.63 1.10
N ALA A 62 2.62 -0.60 1.55
CA ALA A 62 3.08 -1.71 0.73
C ALA A 62 1.88 -2.42 0.11
N ILE A 63 1.86 -2.51 -1.21
CA ILE A 63 0.73 -2.99 -2.01
C ILE A 63 1.25 -4.08 -2.94
N ALA A 64 0.65 -5.26 -2.88
CA ALA A 64 0.82 -6.26 -3.93
C ALA A 64 -0.05 -5.84 -5.12
N TYR A 65 0.54 -5.69 -6.30
CA TYR A 65 -0.17 -5.18 -7.46
C TYR A 65 0.14 -6.00 -8.72
N ARG A 66 -0.92 -6.46 -9.38
CA ARG A 66 -0.89 -7.00 -10.74
C ARG A 66 -1.86 -6.18 -11.58
N GLU A 67 -1.30 -5.46 -12.54
CA GLU A 67 -2.01 -4.59 -13.46
C GLU A 67 -3.21 -5.28 -14.12
N GLY A 68 -4.33 -4.55 -14.20
CA GLY A 68 -5.59 -5.05 -14.77
C GLY A 68 -6.32 -6.13 -13.95
N MET A 69 -5.67 -6.73 -12.94
CA MET A 69 -6.19 -7.90 -12.24
C MET A 69 -6.56 -7.59 -10.79
N ARG A 70 -5.55 -7.39 -9.92
CA ARG A 70 -5.77 -7.26 -8.48
C ARG A 70 -4.72 -6.39 -7.78
N SER A 71 -5.18 -5.71 -6.74
CA SER A 71 -4.36 -4.94 -5.82
C SER A 71 -4.69 -5.33 -4.38
N VAL A 72 -3.68 -5.61 -3.56
CA VAL A 72 -3.83 -6.04 -2.17
C VAL A 72 -2.94 -5.20 -1.27
N PHE A 73 -3.55 -4.41 -0.38
CA PHE A 73 -2.83 -3.66 0.63
C PHE A 73 -2.32 -4.62 1.72
N LEU A 74 -0.99 -4.74 1.83
CA LEU A 74 -0.33 -5.66 2.74
C LEU A 74 0.01 -4.99 4.08
N HIS A 75 0.61 -3.79 4.01
CA HIS A 75 1.16 -3.10 5.18
C HIS A 75 1.08 -1.57 5.03
N GLY A 76 0.91 -0.87 6.15
CA GLY A 76 0.89 0.59 6.21
C GLY A 76 1.92 1.10 7.21
N PHE A 77 2.76 2.04 6.79
CA PHE A 77 3.81 2.64 7.62
C PHE A 77 3.29 3.95 8.23
N PRO A 78 3.34 4.11 9.57
CA PRO A 78 3.02 5.37 10.21
C PRO A 78 3.93 6.51 9.73
N LYS A 79 3.47 7.76 9.88
CA LYS A 79 4.30 8.94 9.55
C LYS A 79 5.53 8.96 10.46
N ASN A 80 6.69 9.32 9.90
CA ASN A 80 7.99 9.40 10.57
C ASN A 80 8.60 8.10 11.10
N ASP A 81 7.94 6.94 10.96
CA ASP A 81 8.60 5.63 11.10
C ASP A 81 9.39 5.30 9.81
N LYS A 82 10.35 6.18 9.49
CA LYS A 82 11.48 5.84 8.63
C LYS A 82 12.51 5.12 9.49
N ALA A 83 12.29 3.84 9.77
CA ALA A 83 13.39 2.95 10.07
C ALA A 83 13.10 1.67 9.27
N ASN A 84 13.66 1.69 8.06
CA ASN A 84 13.81 0.61 7.09
C ASN A 84 13.04 -0.68 7.40
N LEU A 85 12.08 -1.02 6.52
CA LEU A 85 11.78 -2.44 6.32
C LEU A 85 13.11 -3.17 6.29
N THR A 86 13.34 -4.07 7.23
CA THR A 86 14.55 -4.88 7.20
C THR A 86 14.54 -5.69 5.90
N ASP A 87 15.71 -6.13 5.45
CA ASP A 87 15.76 -6.97 4.25
C ASP A 87 14.90 -8.24 4.41
N GLU A 88 14.77 -8.72 5.65
CA GLU A 88 13.87 -9.82 6.00
C GLU A 88 12.39 -9.44 5.87
N GLU A 89 11.96 -8.31 6.42
CA GLU A 89 10.58 -7.84 6.30
C GLU A 89 10.21 -7.56 4.83
N LEU A 90 11.14 -6.98 4.07
CA LEU A 90 10.98 -6.76 2.64
C LEU A 90 10.86 -8.11 1.90
N ALA A 91 11.71 -9.08 2.20
CA ALA A 91 11.65 -10.41 1.61
C ALA A 91 10.32 -11.12 1.94
N GLN A 92 9.82 -10.98 3.17
CA GLN A 92 8.52 -11.50 3.57
C GLN A 92 7.37 -10.82 2.82
N LEU A 93 7.38 -9.49 2.70
CA LEU A 93 6.37 -8.77 1.93
C LEU A 93 6.37 -9.15 0.45
N LYS A 94 7.54 -9.39 -0.15
CA LYS A 94 7.66 -9.92 -1.51
C LYS A 94 7.07 -11.33 -1.64
N LYS A 95 7.32 -12.21 -0.67
CA LYS A 95 6.71 -13.55 -0.64
C LYS A 95 5.18 -13.45 -0.52
N PHE A 96 4.68 -12.60 0.37
CA PHE A 96 3.25 -12.36 0.49
C PHE A 96 2.66 -11.79 -0.80
N ALA A 97 3.32 -10.81 -1.43
CA ALA A 97 2.86 -10.26 -2.70
C ALA A 97 2.68 -11.36 -3.76
N LYS A 98 3.65 -12.28 -3.90
CA LYS A 98 3.51 -13.42 -4.82
C LYS A 98 2.34 -14.35 -4.49
N LEU A 99 2.09 -14.63 -3.21
CA LEU A 99 0.93 -15.45 -2.79
C LEU A 99 -0.40 -14.75 -3.09
N TYR A 100 -0.42 -13.43 -2.97
CA TYR A 100 -1.59 -12.57 -3.22
C TYR A 100 -1.70 -12.03 -4.65
N LEU A 101 -0.86 -12.45 -5.62
CA LEU A 101 -0.94 -12.02 -7.04
C LEU A 101 -1.09 -13.16 -8.03
#